data_AF-A0A955EE59-F1
#
_entry.id   AF-A0A955EE59-F1
#
_cell.length_a   1.000
_cell.length_b   1.000
_cell.length_c   1.000
_cell.angle_alpha   90.00
_cell.angle_beta   90.00
_cell.angle_gamma   90.00
#
_symmetry.space_group_name_H-M   'P 1'
#
loop_
_entity.id
_entity.type
_entity.pdbx_description
1 polymer ?
#
loop_
_entity_poly.entity_id
_entity_poly.type
_entity_poly.pdbx_seq_one_letter_code
_entity_poly.pdbx_strand_id
1 'polypeptide(L)'
;MSKMRNVSVVSLIAWGAGLAMVAPVLGGPIWEECRMEDAGKDPPSAQIPNQLPPGTALEEICGKFDPLEPADQQDMFLIQICDPAAFSASATVTSGSMNLQLYLFDINGRGLLFNDDAVGFNPAFGNVPTDGSIPPLSVPGYYYIAVTLFNSVAQDTAAAPLFAASTPTEVSGPDGPGGANPFATWGGSVTSGQSGEYSLRMTGTCYAPAPGAAVAMLLGASPFMRRRRN
;
A
#
# COMPACT_ATOMS: atom_id res chain seq x y z
N MET A 1 -32.94 33.31 65.58
CA MET A 1 -31.90 33.48 64.56
C MET A 1 -30.53 33.44 65.23
N SER A 2 -29.87 32.28 65.21
CA SER A 2 -28.44 32.15 65.52
C SER A 2 -27.96 30.84 64.92
N LYS A 3 -26.86 30.92 64.18
CA LYS A 3 -26.31 29.94 63.26
C LYS A 3 -24.99 29.48 63.87
N MET A 4 -24.84 28.20 64.19
CA MET A 4 -23.53 27.63 64.54
C MET A 4 -23.23 26.45 63.61
N ARG A 5 -22.05 26.54 62.99
CA ARG A 5 -21.54 25.71 61.90
C ARG A 5 -20.81 24.50 62.50
N ASN A 6 -21.11 23.31 61.99
CA ASN A 6 -20.28 22.13 62.23
C ASN A 6 -19.02 22.20 61.37
N VAL A 7 -17.88 21.99 62.03
CA VAL A 7 -16.56 21.80 61.42
C VAL A 7 -16.49 20.37 60.87
N SER A 8 -16.05 20.19 59.64
CA SER A 8 -15.64 18.88 59.12
C SER A 8 -14.30 19.03 58.44
N VAL A 9 -13.33 18.27 58.96
CA VAL A 9 -11.96 18.13 58.49
C VAL A 9 -12.00 17.38 57.15
N VAL A 10 -11.43 17.97 56.10
CA VAL A 10 -11.25 17.31 54.80
C VAL A 10 -9.79 16.89 54.67
N SER A 11 -9.55 15.58 54.63
CA SER A 11 -8.25 14.99 54.28
C SER A 11 -7.97 15.20 52.79
N LEU A 12 -6.83 15.82 52.48
CA LEU A 12 -6.28 15.93 51.13
C LEU A 12 -5.43 14.69 50.83
N ILE A 13 -5.89 13.83 49.91
CA ILE A 13 -5.06 12.82 49.26
C ILE A 13 -4.61 13.40 47.92
N ALA A 14 -3.32 13.76 47.83
CA ALA A 14 -2.70 14.21 46.60
C ALA A 14 -2.35 13.01 45.72
N TRP A 15 -3.00 12.89 44.56
CA TRP A 15 -2.58 11.98 43.49
C TRP A 15 -1.55 12.69 42.62
N GLY A 16 -0.30 12.22 42.68
CA GLY A 16 0.76 12.66 41.77
C GLY A 16 0.52 12.08 40.38
N ALA A 17 0.21 12.95 39.41
CA ALA A 17 0.20 12.59 38.00
C ALA A 17 1.65 12.56 37.49
N GLY A 18 2.21 11.36 37.31
CA GLY A 18 3.45 11.18 36.58
C GLY A 18 3.21 11.41 35.09
N LEU A 19 3.81 12.45 34.52
CA LEU A 19 3.93 12.59 33.08
C LEU A 19 4.91 11.53 32.57
N ALA A 20 4.40 10.49 31.94
CA ALA A 20 5.20 9.62 31.09
C ALA A 20 5.55 10.40 29.81
N MET A 21 6.83 10.72 29.61
CA MET A 21 7.32 11.20 28.33
C MET A 21 7.31 10.04 27.34
N VAL A 22 6.38 10.07 26.39
CA VAL A 22 6.39 9.18 25.23
C VAL A 22 7.43 9.74 24.27
N ALA A 23 8.53 9.00 24.07
CA ALA A 23 9.46 9.29 22.99
C ALA A 23 8.73 9.11 21.65
N PRO A 24 8.85 10.03 20.68
CA PRO A 24 8.33 9.78 19.35
C PRO A 24 9.15 8.63 18.74
N VAL A 25 8.48 7.52 18.46
CA VAL A 25 8.99 6.55 17.49
C VAL A 25 9.07 7.30 16.16
N LEU A 26 10.28 7.54 15.67
CA LEU A 26 10.53 7.97 14.29
C LEU A 26 10.29 6.76 13.39
N GLY A 27 9.02 6.55 13.09
CA GLY A 27 8.53 5.61 12.09
C GLY A 27 7.11 6.05 11.81
N GLY A 28 6.80 6.35 10.55
CA GLY A 28 5.45 6.65 10.15
C GLY A 28 4.49 5.56 10.65
N PRO A 29 3.23 5.91 10.90
CA PRO A 29 2.22 4.94 11.29
C PRO A 29 2.12 3.83 10.24
N ILE A 30 2.17 2.57 10.70
CA ILE A 30 2.07 1.37 9.88
C ILE A 30 0.59 1.11 9.58
N TRP A 31 0.25 0.83 8.32
CA TRP A 31 -1.06 0.27 7.99
C TRP A 31 -1.01 -1.25 8.12
N GLU A 32 -1.97 -1.82 8.85
CA GLU A 32 -1.92 -3.24 9.22
C GLU A 32 -2.97 -4.08 8.47
N GLU A 33 -2.55 -4.76 7.41
CA GLU A 33 -3.34 -5.85 6.81
C GLU A 33 -3.24 -7.13 7.64
N CYS A 34 -2.11 -7.38 8.32
CA CYS A 34 -1.93 -8.62 9.10
C CYS A 34 -3.03 -8.88 10.14
N ARG A 35 -3.77 -7.82 10.53
CA ARG A 35 -4.91 -7.90 11.46
C ARG A 35 -6.29 -7.77 10.80
N MET A 36 -6.35 -7.63 9.47
CA MET A 36 -7.55 -7.52 8.65
C MET A 36 -7.77 -8.81 7.82
N GLU A 37 -8.85 -8.83 7.03
CA GLU A 37 -9.08 -9.85 5.97
C GLU A 37 -8.05 -9.70 4.82
N ASP A 38 -8.02 -10.66 3.90
CA ASP A 38 -7.21 -10.70 2.66
C ASP A 38 -7.22 -9.38 1.88
N ALA A 39 -6.04 -8.84 1.51
CA ALA A 39 -5.86 -7.65 0.66
C ALA A 39 -6.60 -7.71 -0.68
N GLY A 40 -6.97 -8.93 -1.08
CA GLY A 40 -7.53 -9.21 -2.38
C GLY A 40 -6.43 -9.18 -3.44
N LYS A 41 -6.69 -9.86 -4.54
CA LYS A 41 -5.66 -10.13 -5.56
C LYS A 41 -5.70 -9.20 -6.77
N ASP A 42 -6.78 -8.48 -7.04
CA ASP A 42 -6.97 -7.76 -8.30
C ASP A 42 -7.50 -6.33 -8.11
N PRO A 43 -7.45 -5.46 -9.15
CA PRO A 43 -7.83 -4.06 -9.00
C PRO A 43 -9.24 -3.82 -8.41
N PRO A 44 -10.27 -4.63 -8.75
CA PRO A 44 -11.58 -4.56 -8.09
C PRO A 44 -11.57 -4.93 -6.61
N SER A 45 -10.73 -5.86 -6.17
CA SER A 45 -10.66 -6.31 -4.77
C SER A 45 -9.60 -5.58 -3.95
N ALA A 46 -8.74 -4.78 -4.57
CA ALA A 46 -7.58 -4.18 -3.93
C ALA A 46 -7.95 -3.35 -2.70
N GLN A 47 -7.27 -3.62 -1.58
CA GLN A 47 -7.48 -2.87 -0.35
C GLN A 47 -6.93 -1.44 -0.42
N ILE A 48 -7.56 -0.53 0.31
CA ILE A 48 -7.21 0.89 0.32
C ILE A 48 -6.69 1.27 1.72
N PRO A 49 -5.38 1.54 1.89
CA PRO A 49 -4.85 2.09 3.12
C PRO A 49 -5.44 3.49 3.40
N ASN A 50 -6.38 3.58 4.34
CA ASN A 50 -7.17 4.79 4.60
C ASN A 50 -7.34 5.12 6.09
N GLN A 51 -6.51 4.52 6.95
CA GLN A 51 -6.63 4.66 8.41
C GLN A 51 -6.19 6.03 8.94
N LEU A 52 -5.53 6.84 8.10
CA LEU A 52 -5.01 8.16 8.47
C LEU A 52 -5.41 9.26 7.49
N PRO A 53 -5.31 10.54 7.90
CA PRO A 53 -5.71 11.65 7.08
C PRO A 53 -5.03 11.65 5.71
N PRO A 54 -5.74 12.00 4.63
CA PRO A 54 -5.16 12.02 3.29
C PRO A 54 -3.95 12.94 3.21
N GLY A 55 -2.92 12.53 2.48
CA GLY A 55 -1.65 13.26 2.39
C GLY A 55 -0.67 13.01 3.54
N THR A 56 -1.07 12.28 4.58
CA THR A 56 -0.12 11.71 5.55
C THR A 56 0.75 10.68 4.84
N ALA A 57 2.06 10.63 5.11
CA ALA A 57 2.95 9.64 4.51
C ALA A 57 2.47 8.21 4.85
N LEU A 58 2.49 7.33 3.85
CA LEU A 58 2.21 5.90 3.99
C LEU A 58 3.52 5.16 3.78
N GLU A 59 4.24 4.87 4.86
CA GLU A 59 5.62 4.37 4.79
C GLU A 59 5.72 2.85 4.87
N GLU A 60 4.70 2.20 5.43
CA GLU A 60 4.72 0.76 5.65
C GLU A 60 3.30 0.17 5.65
N ILE A 61 3.17 -0.95 4.97
CA ILE A 61 2.04 -1.87 5.02
C ILE A 61 2.60 -3.20 5.56
N CYS A 62 1.98 -3.79 6.56
CA CYS A 62 2.24 -5.20 6.89
C CYS A 62 1.15 -6.09 6.31
N GLY A 63 1.54 -7.21 5.69
CA GLY A 63 0.64 -8.19 5.08
C GLY A 63 1.03 -9.64 5.38
N LYS A 64 0.20 -10.59 4.97
CA LYS A 64 0.41 -12.02 5.25
C LYS A 64 -0.19 -12.92 4.17
N PHE A 65 0.42 -14.06 3.94
CA PHE A 65 -0.17 -15.16 3.17
C PHE A 65 -0.53 -16.32 4.12
N ASP A 66 -1.82 -16.64 4.23
CA ASP A 66 -2.33 -17.64 5.17
C ASP A 66 -2.14 -19.07 4.62
N PRO A 67 -1.43 -19.96 5.34
CA PRO A 67 -1.24 -21.34 4.90
C PRO A 67 -2.55 -22.15 4.82
N LEU A 68 -3.62 -21.69 5.46
CA LEU A 68 -4.94 -22.33 5.46
C LEU A 68 -5.82 -21.87 4.31
N GLU A 69 -5.43 -20.83 3.58
CA GLU A 69 -6.13 -20.31 2.41
C GLU A 69 -5.22 -20.43 1.17
N PRO A 70 -5.13 -21.61 0.51
CA PRO A 70 -4.20 -21.82 -0.60
C PRO A 70 -4.41 -20.89 -1.81
N ALA A 71 -5.55 -20.19 -1.88
CA ALA A 71 -5.85 -19.18 -2.90
C ALA A 71 -5.26 -17.80 -2.56
N ASP A 72 -4.83 -17.59 -1.32
CA ASP A 72 -4.18 -16.39 -0.82
C ASP A 72 -2.69 -16.42 -1.21
N GLN A 73 -2.40 -15.84 -2.36
CA GLN A 73 -1.08 -15.86 -2.98
C GLN A 73 -0.68 -14.50 -3.56
N GLN A 74 -1.62 -13.55 -3.58
CA GLN A 74 -1.45 -12.21 -4.14
C GLN A 74 -2.25 -11.21 -3.33
N ASP A 75 -1.56 -10.18 -2.87
CA ASP A 75 -2.13 -9.05 -2.16
C ASP A 75 -1.97 -7.82 -3.02
N MET A 76 -3.06 -7.09 -3.26
CA MET A 76 -3.06 -5.86 -4.05
C MET A 76 -3.62 -4.70 -3.25
N PHE A 77 -2.90 -3.58 -3.27
CA PHE A 77 -3.28 -2.35 -2.60
C PHE A 77 -3.44 -1.21 -3.60
N LEU A 78 -4.49 -0.41 -3.43
CA LEU A 78 -4.62 0.88 -4.09
C LEU A 78 -3.95 1.95 -3.23
N ILE A 79 -2.79 2.42 -3.67
CA ILE A 79 -1.98 3.43 -2.99
C ILE A 79 -2.02 4.76 -3.73
N GLN A 80 -1.65 5.84 -3.04
CA GLN A 80 -1.38 7.13 -3.68
C GLN A 80 0.12 7.42 -3.65
N ILE A 81 0.71 7.66 -4.82
CA ILE A 81 2.08 8.16 -4.97
C ILE A 81 2.00 9.69 -5.08
N CYS A 82 2.52 10.39 -4.07
CA CYS A 82 2.49 11.85 -3.98
C CYS A 82 3.80 12.51 -4.43
N ASP A 83 4.92 11.79 -4.34
CA ASP A 83 6.22 12.23 -4.85
C ASP A 83 6.86 11.10 -5.69
N PRO A 84 6.59 11.08 -7.02
CA PRO A 84 7.15 10.07 -7.92
C PRO A 84 8.69 10.08 -7.98
N ALA A 85 9.33 11.22 -7.72
CA ALA A 85 10.79 11.31 -7.76
C ALA A 85 11.44 10.66 -6.53
N ALA A 86 10.74 10.66 -5.40
CA ALA A 86 11.12 9.98 -4.17
C ALA A 86 10.52 8.57 -4.03
N PHE A 87 9.78 8.08 -5.03
CA PHE A 87 9.10 6.80 -4.92
C PHE A 87 10.08 5.62 -4.91
N SER A 88 9.90 4.76 -3.93
CA SER A 88 10.52 3.43 -3.87
C SER A 88 9.60 2.50 -3.10
N ALA A 89 9.74 1.20 -3.36
CA ALA A 89 9.04 0.16 -2.63
C ALA A 89 9.93 -1.08 -2.44
N SER A 90 9.81 -1.74 -1.30
CA SER A 90 10.46 -3.03 -1.04
C SER A 90 9.55 -3.90 -0.17
N ALA A 91 9.42 -5.18 -0.53
CA ALA A 91 8.75 -6.17 0.30
C ALA A 91 9.78 -7.05 1.01
N THR A 92 9.57 -7.36 2.27
CA THR A 92 10.49 -8.20 3.06
C THR A 92 9.72 -9.18 3.92
N VAL A 93 10.12 -10.45 3.89
CA VAL A 93 9.57 -11.48 4.77
C VAL A 93 9.92 -11.17 6.23
N THR A 94 8.91 -11.07 7.09
CA THR A 94 9.07 -10.81 8.53
C THR A 94 8.84 -12.07 9.38
N SER A 95 8.11 -13.05 8.86
CA SER A 95 7.96 -14.38 9.44
C SER A 95 7.67 -15.44 8.38
N GLY A 96 7.91 -16.71 8.72
CA GLY A 96 7.70 -17.82 7.77
C GLY A 96 8.82 -17.96 6.75
N SER A 97 8.51 -18.62 5.62
CA SER A 97 9.44 -18.86 4.52
C SER A 97 8.71 -18.65 3.21
N MET A 98 9.03 -17.55 2.54
CA MET A 98 8.36 -17.11 1.32
C MET A 98 9.39 -16.58 0.34
N ASN A 99 9.10 -16.73 -0.95
CA ASN A 99 9.74 -15.98 -2.00
C ASN A 99 8.71 -14.99 -2.55
N LEU A 100 9.01 -13.69 -2.41
CA LEU A 100 8.07 -12.61 -2.72
C LEU A 100 8.34 -12.04 -4.11
N GLN A 101 7.32 -11.49 -4.76
CA GLN A 101 7.45 -10.68 -5.97
C GLN A 101 6.70 -9.36 -5.77
N LEU A 102 7.15 -8.29 -6.42
CA LEU A 102 6.57 -6.96 -6.29
C LEU A 102 6.21 -6.39 -7.67
N TYR A 103 4.99 -5.87 -7.77
CA TYR A 103 4.45 -5.28 -8.99
C TYR A 103 3.89 -3.89 -8.73
N LEU A 104 4.03 -3.00 -9.71
CA LEU A 104 3.37 -1.70 -9.76
C LEU A 104 2.59 -1.57 -11.07
N PHE A 105 1.34 -1.12 -10.96
CA PHE A 105 0.47 -0.79 -12.07
C PHE A 105 -0.10 0.63 -11.94
N ASP A 106 -0.36 1.28 -13.08
CA ASP A 106 -1.14 2.51 -13.10
C ASP A 106 -2.61 2.28 -12.70
N ILE A 107 -3.38 3.36 -12.52
CA ILE A 107 -4.80 3.26 -12.16
C ILE A 107 -5.68 2.58 -13.22
N ASN A 108 -5.20 2.42 -14.46
CA ASN A 108 -5.89 1.69 -15.51
C ASN A 108 -5.43 0.22 -15.58
N GLY A 109 -4.59 -0.22 -14.64
CA GLY A 109 -4.03 -1.57 -14.57
C GLY A 109 -2.86 -1.84 -15.50
N ARG A 110 -2.27 -0.84 -16.17
CA ARG A 110 -1.08 -1.05 -17.01
C ARG A 110 0.14 -1.27 -16.13
N GLY A 111 0.95 -2.29 -16.44
CA GLY A 111 2.20 -2.55 -15.74
C GLY A 111 3.17 -1.38 -15.84
N LEU A 112 3.94 -1.14 -14.77
CA LEU A 112 4.96 -0.09 -14.72
C LEU A 112 6.29 -0.67 -14.26
N LEU A 113 6.30 -1.35 -13.11
CA LEU A 113 7.52 -1.89 -12.51
C LEU A 113 7.24 -3.29 -11.97
N PHE A 114 8.21 -4.18 -12.13
CA PHE A 114 8.22 -5.52 -11.58
C PHE A 114 9.61 -5.84 -11.06
N ASN A 115 9.69 -6.56 -9.93
CA ASN A 115 10.91 -7.18 -9.46
C ASN A 115 10.59 -8.49 -8.72
N ASP A 116 11.41 -9.52 -8.96
CA ASP A 116 11.32 -10.84 -8.34
C ASP A 116 12.21 -10.90 -7.09
N ASP A 117 13.50 -10.59 -7.27
CA ASP A 117 14.50 -10.62 -6.20
C ASP A 117 15.27 -9.31 -6.11
N ALA A 118 15.71 -8.93 -4.91
CA ALA A 118 16.74 -7.92 -4.73
C ALA A 118 17.78 -8.38 -3.69
N VAL A 119 17.43 -8.33 -2.40
CA VAL A 119 18.29 -8.85 -1.32
C VAL A 119 17.77 -10.21 -0.88
N GLY A 120 18.32 -11.26 -1.48
CA GLY A 120 17.73 -12.60 -1.41
C GLY A 120 16.36 -12.59 -2.10
N PHE A 121 15.40 -13.35 -1.56
CA PHE A 121 14.04 -13.49 -2.08
C PHE A 121 13.09 -12.34 -1.71
N ASN A 122 13.64 -11.13 -1.56
CA ASN A 122 12.92 -9.93 -1.15
C ASN A 122 13.02 -8.89 -2.27
N PRO A 123 11.93 -8.58 -2.98
CA PRO A 123 11.94 -7.68 -4.12
C PRO A 123 11.96 -6.22 -3.68
N ALA A 124 12.58 -5.38 -4.52
CA ALA A 124 12.59 -3.93 -4.36
C ALA A 124 12.76 -3.19 -5.69
N PHE A 125 12.16 -2.02 -5.79
CA PHE A 125 12.44 -1.08 -6.88
C PHE A 125 12.33 0.38 -6.45
N GLY A 126 13.04 1.25 -7.17
CA GLY A 126 12.84 2.69 -7.14
C GLY A 126 11.78 3.12 -8.15
N ASN A 127 11.89 4.35 -8.64
CA ASN A 127 10.99 4.91 -9.65
C ASN A 127 11.45 4.71 -11.10
N VAL A 128 12.52 3.96 -11.35
CA VAL A 128 13.11 3.73 -12.68
C VAL A 128 13.33 2.23 -12.89
N PRO A 129 12.89 1.65 -14.03
CA PRO A 129 13.25 0.28 -14.36
C PRO A 129 14.73 0.21 -14.80
N THR A 130 15.39 -0.90 -14.47
CA THR A 130 16.82 -1.10 -14.78
C THR A 130 17.07 -1.57 -16.21
N ASP A 131 16.04 -2.07 -16.89
CA ASP A 131 16.07 -2.58 -18.26
C ASP A 131 15.92 -1.49 -19.34
N GLY A 132 15.48 -0.28 -18.95
CA GLY A 132 15.19 0.83 -19.85
C GLY A 132 13.93 0.66 -20.71
N SER A 133 13.04 -0.29 -20.37
CA SER A 133 11.81 -0.59 -21.11
C SER A 133 10.81 0.58 -21.12
N ILE A 134 10.75 1.35 -20.03
CA ILE A 134 9.94 2.57 -19.93
C ILE A 134 10.70 3.71 -19.22
N PRO A 135 10.26 4.98 -19.40
CA PRO A 135 10.80 6.11 -18.64
C PRO A 135 10.53 6.02 -17.13
N PRO A 136 11.28 6.79 -16.31
CA PRO A 136 10.98 6.96 -14.89
C PRO A 136 9.53 7.35 -14.59
N LEU A 137 9.00 6.83 -13.49
CA LEU A 137 7.72 7.27 -12.94
C LEU A 137 7.78 8.77 -12.63
N SER A 138 6.83 9.52 -13.18
CA SER A 138 6.84 10.99 -13.13
C SER A 138 5.48 11.62 -12.80
N VAL A 139 4.42 10.81 -12.74
CA VAL A 139 3.05 11.30 -12.54
C VAL A 139 2.59 10.96 -11.12
N PRO A 140 2.24 11.94 -10.27
CA PRO A 140 1.59 11.65 -9.00
C PRO A 140 0.15 11.18 -9.24
N GLY A 141 -0.37 10.30 -8.38
CA GLY A 141 -1.71 9.74 -8.56
C GLY A 141 -1.94 8.45 -7.81
N TYR A 142 -3.04 7.78 -8.17
CA TYR A 142 -3.36 6.46 -7.65
C TYR A 142 -2.70 5.36 -8.50
N TYR A 143 -2.22 4.33 -7.82
CA TYR A 143 -1.53 3.19 -8.40
C TYR A 143 -1.96 1.93 -7.67
N TYR A 144 -1.88 0.80 -8.35
CA TYR A 144 -1.96 -0.50 -7.71
C TYR A 144 -0.55 -1.01 -7.45
N ILE A 145 -0.27 -1.41 -6.22
CA ILE A 145 0.94 -2.16 -5.87
C ILE A 145 0.51 -3.54 -5.42
N ALA A 146 1.20 -4.58 -5.90
CA ALA A 146 0.92 -5.94 -5.49
C ALA A 146 2.16 -6.64 -4.98
N VAL A 147 2.01 -7.33 -3.83
CA VAL A 147 2.98 -8.26 -3.29
C VAL A 147 2.42 -9.66 -3.55
N THR A 148 3.22 -10.55 -4.09
CA THR A 148 2.77 -11.91 -4.39
C THR A 148 3.78 -12.94 -3.93
N LEU A 149 3.34 -14.18 -3.81
CA LEU A 149 4.25 -15.32 -3.74
C LEU A 149 4.77 -15.67 -5.15
N PHE A 150 6.03 -16.08 -5.22
CA PHE A 150 6.60 -16.68 -6.42
C PHE A 150 5.93 -18.04 -6.70
N ASN A 151 5.49 -18.36 -7.93
CA ASN A 151 5.70 -17.69 -9.21
C ASN A 151 4.36 -17.17 -9.78
N SER A 152 3.81 -16.11 -9.20
CA SER A 152 2.60 -15.45 -9.69
C SER A 152 2.95 -14.59 -10.89
N VAL A 153 2.25 -14.73 -12.02
CA VAL A 153 2.58 -14.00 -13.25
C VAL A 153 1.45 -13.05 -13.62
N ALA A 154 1.72 -11.74 -13.64
CA ALA A 154 0.76 -10.75 -14.13
C ALA A 154 0.51 -10.94 -15.64
N GLN A 155 -0.74 -11.18 -16.03
CA GLN A 155 -1.14 -11.46 -17.42
C GLN A 155 -2.27 -10.56 -17.92
N ASP A 156 -2.28 -10.32 -19.23
CA ASP A 156 -3.37 -9.63 -19.91
C ASP A 156 -4.55 -10.58 -20.21
N THR A 157 -5.58 -10.07 -20.89
CA THR A 157 -6.77 -10.86 -21.24
C THR A 157 -6.49 -12.03 -22.19
N ALA A 158 -5.36 -12.03 -22.89
CA ALA A 158 -4.91 -13.11 -23.77
C ALA A 158 -3.99 -14.11 -23.04
N ALA A 159 -3.88 -14.00 -21.71
CA ALA A 159 -2.94 -14.74 -20.87
C ALA A 159 -1.46 -14.50 -21.25
N ALA A 160 -1.14 -13.36 -21.88
CA ALA A 160 0.22 -12.98 -22.20
C ALA A 160 0.85 -12.26 -21.00
N PRO A 161 2.07 -12.65 -20.55
CA PRO A 161 2.76 -11.97 -19.46
C PRO A 161 3.00 -10.48 -19.74
N LEU A 162 2.79 -9.64 -18.73
CA LEU A 162 3.04 -8.19 -18.81
C LEU A 162 4.53 -7.86 -18.76
N PHE A 163 5.30 -8.65 -18.02
CA PHE A 163 6.73 -8.44 -17.75
C PHE A 163 7.53 -9.65 -18.23
N ALA A 164 8.77 -9.43 -18.67
CA ALA A 164 9.68 -10.45 -19.16
C ALA A 164 11.11 -10.22 -18.66
N ALA A 165 11.26 -10.01 -17.34
CA ALA A 165 12.56 -9.83 -16.68
C ALA A 165 13.56 -10.91 -17.11
N SER A 166 14.74 -10.48 -17.55
CA SER A 166 15.83 -11.36 -18.01
C SER A 166 16.59 -12.00 -16.85
N THR A 167 16.54 -11.37 -15.67
CA THR A 167 17.10 -11.91 -14.43
C THR A 167 16.16 -11.65 -13.24
N PRO A 168 16.19 -12.47 -12.18
CA PRO A 168 15.35 -12.22 -10.99
C PRO A 168 15.64 -10.86 -10.34
N THR A 169 16.89 -10.40 -10.40
CA THR A 169 17.33 -9.12 -9.80
C THR A 169 17.05 -7.89 -10.65
N GLU A 170 16.44 -8.06 -11.81
CA GLU A 170 16.07 -6.95 -12.68
C GLU A 170 14.82 -6.25 -12.15
N VAL A 171 14.84 -4.92 -12.19
CA VAL A 171 13.61 -4.14 -12.15
C VAL A 171 13.16 -3.95 -13.59
N SER A 172 12.14 -4.72 -13.97
CA SER A 172 11.62 -4.75 -15.33
C SER A 172 10.42 -3.82 -15.45
N GLY A 173 10.30 -3.14 -16.59
CA GLY A 173 9.02 -2.52 -16.97
C GLY A 173 8.16 -3.50 -17.78
N PRO A 174 7.02 -3.08 -18.35
CA PRO A 174 6.09 -3.97 -19.03
C PRO A 174 6.58 -4.37 -20.43
N ASP A 175 7.69 -5.10 -20.50
CA ASP A 175 8.37 -5.53 -21.73
C ASP A 175 7.94 -6.93 -22.23
N GLY A 176 7.01 -7.57 -21.51
CA GLY A 176 6.42 -8.84 -21.91
C GLY A 176 5.48 -8.71 -23.11
N PRO A 177 5.08 -9.84 -23.73
CA PRO A 177 4.18 -9.84 -24.90
C PRO A 177 2.80 -9.22 -24.62
N GLY A 178 2.37 -9.18 -23.36
CA GLY A 178 1.14 -8.50 -22.90
C GLY A 178 1.38 -7.11 -22.32
N GLY A 179 2.62 -6.59 -22.30
CA GLY A 179 2.99 -5.37 -21.58
C GLY A 179 2.32 -4.08 -22.06
N ALA A 180 1.82 -4.05 -23.30
CA ALA A 180 1.03 -2.93 -23.80
C ALA A 180 -0.43 -2.90 -23.26
N ASN A 181 -0.88 -3.98 -22.64
CA ASN A 181 -2.25 -4.18 -22.19
C ASN A 181 -2.37 -4.03 -20.67
N PRO A 182 -3.58 -3.74 -20.15
CA PRO A 182 -3.81 -3.75 -18.72
C PRO A 182 -3.77 -5.18 -18.16
N PHE A 183 -3.43 -5.27 -16.88
CA PHE A 183 -3.58 -6.47 -16.06
C PHE A 183 -5.02 -6.98 -16.14
N ALA A 184 -5.15 -8.30 -16.30
CA ALA A 184 -6.43 -8.98 -16.30
C ALA A 184 -6.47 -10.11 -15.28
N THR A 185 -5.37 -10.85 -15.11
CA THR A 185 -5.34 -12.03 -14.24
C THR A 185 -3.94 -12.40 -13.78
N TRP A 186 -3.89 -13.26 -12.76
CA TRP A 186 -2.69 -13.94 -12.33
C TRP A 186 -2.62 -15.32 -12.96
N GLY A 187 -1.53 -15.59 -13.68
CA GLY A 187 -1.13 -16.92 -14.11
C GLY A 187 0.03 -17.45 -13.26
N GLY A 188 0.76 -18.40 -13.82
CA GLY A 188 1.90 -19.01 -13.15
C GLY A 188 1.51 -20.14 -12.19
N SER A 189 2.44 -20.53 -11.33
CA SER A 189 2.23 -21.63 -10.38
C SER A 189 3.06 -21.38 -9.13
N VAL A 190 2.39 -20.97 -8.07
CA VAL A 190 3.00 -20.77 -6.74
C VAL A 190 3.33 -22.12 -6.13
N THR A 191 4.54 -22.24 -5.58
CA THR A 191 4.95 -23.45 -4.87
C THR A 191 4.18 -23.55 -3.55
N SER A 192 3.53 -24.69 -3.30
CA SER A 192 2.76 -24.94 -2.10
C SER A 192 3.62 -24.85 -0.82
N GLY A 193 3.02 -24.37 0.27
CA GLY A 193 3.67 -24.32 1.59
C GLY A 193 4.46 -23.05 1.87
N GLN A 194 4.43 -22.08 0.95
CA GLN A 194 4.87 -20.72 1.24
C GLN A 194 3.77 -19.99 2.02
N SER A 195 4.13 -19.43 3.16
CA SER A 195 3.22 -18.69 4.03
C SER A 195 4.00 -17.92 5.07
N GLY A 196 3.40 -16.88 5.62
CA GLY A 196 4.02 -16.03 6.64
C GLY A 196 3.59 -14.59 6.50
N GLU A 197 4.33 -13.70 7.18
CA GLU A 197 4.08 -12.27 7.15
C GLU A 197 5.17 -11.55 6.38
N TYR A 198 4.82 -10.40 5.80
CA TYR A 198 5.76 -9.50 5.13
C TYR A 198 5.53 -8.05 5.53
N SER A 199 6.54 -7.22 5.28
CA SER A 199 6.52 -5.76 5.41
C SER A 199 6.77 -5.16 4.03
N LEU A 200 5.81 -4.40 3.52
CA LEU A 200 5.91 -3.57 2.32
C LEU A 200 6.25 -2.14 2.75
N ARG A 201 7.51 -1.75 2.57
CA ARG A 201 8.01 -0.41 2.87
C ARG A 201 7.98 0.45 1.62
N MET A 202 7.57 1.70 1.75
CA MET A 202 7.45 2.64 0.64
C MET A 202 7.93 4.05 1.02
N THR A 203 8.39 4.78 0.02
CA THR A 203 8.66 6.23 0.09
C THR A 203 7.91 6.95 -1.03
N GLY A 204 7.68 8.26 -0.88
CA GLY A 204 6.95 9.04 -1.89
C GLY A 204 5.46 8.72 -1.99
N THR A 205 4.92 7.98 -1.02
CA THR A 205 3.52 7.54 -0.91
C THR A 205 2.79 8.24 0.23
N CYS A 206 1.47 8.38 0.09
CA CYS A 206 0.61 8.91 1.13
C CYS A 206 -0.72 8.16 1.23
N TYR A 207 -1.40 8.32 2.37
CA TYR A 207 -2.75 7.82 2.58
C TYR A 207 -3.71 8.47 1.58
N ALA A 208 -4.52 7.61 0.95
CA ALA A 208 -5.56 8.02 0.02
C ALA A 208 -6.75 8.65 0.76
N PRO A 209 -7.47 9.61 0.14
CA PRO A 209 -8.82 9.99 0.53
C PRO A 209 -9.72 8.77 0.77
N ALA A 210 -10.40 8.72 1.91
CA ALA A 210 -11.43 7.73 2.14
C ALA A 210 -12.47 7.77 0.99
N PRO A 211 -13.02 6.63 0.54
CA PRO A 211 -13.88 6.55 -0.65
C PRO A 211 -15.03 7.58 -0.69
N GLY A 212 -15.61 7.93 0.47
CA GLY A 212 -16.65 8.96 0.57
C GLY A 212 -16.20 10.39 0.24
N ALA A 213 -14.93 10.72 0.47
CA ALA A 213 -14.36 12.04 0.15
C ALA A 213 -13.97 12.17 -1.33
N ALA A 214 -13.57 11.06 -1.97
CA ALA A 214 -13.25 11.03 -3.40
C ALA A 214 -14.50 11.31 -4.27
N VAL A 215 -15.66 10.76 -3.89
CA VAL A 215 -16.95 11.04 -4.57
C VAL A 215 -17.35 12.52 -4.43
N ALA A 216 -17.11 13.15 -3.28
CA ALA A 216 -17.41 14.57 -3.08
C ALA A 216 -16.51 15.51 -3.91
N MET A 217 -15.24 15.14 -4.14
CA MET A 217 -14.34 15.92 -4.99
C MET A 217 -14.70 15.84 -6.48
N LEU A 218 -15.26 14.72 -6.96
CA LEU A 218 -15.73 14.58 -8.34
C LEU A 218 -17.06 15.31 -8.61
N LEU A 219 -17.89 15.54 -7.59
CA LEU A 219 -19.19 16.21 -7.72
C LEU A 219 -19.14 17.73 -7.42
N GLY A 220 -18.02 18.26 -6.92
CA GLY A 220 -17.89 19.64 -6.45
C GLY A 220 -17.65 20.71 -7.52
N ALA A 221 -17.41 20.35 -8.79
CA ALA A 221 -17.14 21.29 -9.87
C ALA A 221 -18.43 21.76 -10.59
N SER A 222 -19.34 22.42 -9.87
CA SER A 222 -20.43 23.19 -10.49
C SER A 222 -20.23 24.68 -10.20
N PRO A 223 -19.78 25.50 -11.17
CA PRO A 223 -19.68 26.92 -10.93
C PRO A 223 -21.09 27.52 -10.80
N PHE A 224 -21.38 28.10 -9.64
CA PHE A 224 -22.51 28.99 -9.45
C PHE A 224 -22.40 30.17 -10.43
N MET A 225 -23.05 30.06 -11.59
CA MET A 225 -23.33 31.21 -12.45
C MET A 225 -24.33 32.13 -11.73
N ARG A 226 -23.80 33.05 -10.94
CA ARG A 226 -24.54 34.19 -10.39
C ARG A 226 -24.97 35.10 -11.55
N ARG A 227 -26.16 34.87 -12.11
CA ARG A 227 -26.82 35.83 -13.00
C ARG A 227 -27.10 37.12 -12.22
N ARG A 228 -26.25 38.13 -12.39
CA ARG A 228 -26.65 39.53 -12.22
C ARG A 228 -27.44 39.94 -13.47
N ARG A 229 -28.68 40.38 -13.29
CA ARG A 229 -29.33 41.27 -14.23
C ARG A 229 -29.99 42.41 -13.45
N ASN A 230 -29.72 43.61 -13.96
CA ASN A 230 -30.27 44.90 -13.57
C ASN A 230 -31.79 44.95 -13.79
#